data_AF-D8F3S6-F1
#
_entry.id   AF-D8F3S6-F1
#
_cell.length_a   1.000
_cell.length_b   1.000
_cell.length_c   1.000
_cell.angle_alpha   90.00
_cell.angle_beta   90.00
_cell.angle_gamma   90.00
#
_symmetry.space_group_name_H-M   'P 1'
#
loop_
_entity.id
_entity.type
_entity.pdbx_description
1 polymer ?
#
loop_
_entity_poly.entity_id
_entity_poly.type
_entity_poly.pdbx_seq_one_letter_code
_entity_poly.pdbx_strand_id
1 'polypeptide(L)'
;MNVYQEIFEFAASAGALEGYVFKKENVPSKEFDDWIYNLLKQYETFPPDIREHFQESLDRTFGRAVHSLAPLLGSNHPHVVALRSMIKGEMPASSHDFDREKEEKATKFGD
;
A
#
# COMPACT_ATOMS: atom_id res chain seq x y z
N MET A 1 4.10 -21.44 6.84
CA MET A 1 4.16 -20.27 7.73
C MET A 1 2.79 -20.11 8.38
N ASN A 2 2.69 -19.32 9.45
CA ASN A 2 1.40 -18.97 10.05
C ASN A 2 0.77 -17.85 9.20
N VAL A 3 -0.52 -17.95 8.86
CA VAL A 3 -1.25 -16.94 8.07
C VAL A 3 -1.13 -15.53 8.67
N TYR A 4 -1.10 -15.41 9.99
CA TYR A 4 -0.92 -14.12 10.66
C TYR A 4 0.47 -13.52 10.43
N GLN A 5 1.50 -14.36 10.35
CA GLN A 5 2.85 -13.92 10.02
C GLN A 5 2.91 -13.44 8.57
N GLU A 6 2.29 -14.16 7.64
CA GLU A 6 2.25 -13.77 6.23
C GLU A 6 1.51 -12.44 6.02
N ILE A 7 0.38 -12.23 6.71
CA ILE A 7 -0.34 -10.95 6.69
C ILE A 7 0.53 -9.83 7.27
N PHE A 8 1.22 -10.08 8.38
CA PHE A 8 2.11 -9.09 8.99
C PHE A 8 3.26 -8.71 8.06
N GLU A 9 3.95 -9.69 7.47
CA GLU A 9 5.06 -9.46 6.53
C GLU A 9 4.59 -8.71 5.28
N PHE A 10 3.42 -9.08 4.74
CA PHE A 10 2.78 -8.36 3.63
C PHE A 10 2.50 -6.89 4.00
N ALA A 11 1.82 -6.65 5.13
CA ALA A 11 1.46 -5.32 5.58
C ALA A 11 2.70 -4.46 5.89
N ALA A 12 3.74 -5.05 6.49
CA ALA A 12 5.01 -4.38 6.75
C ALA A 12 5.70 -3.99 5.44
N SER A 13 5.72 -4.88 4.44
CA SER A 13 6.29 -4.58 3.12
C SER A 13 5.50 -3.49 2.38
N ALA A 14 4.17 -3.52 2.44
CA ALA A 14 3.30 -2.49 1.86
C ALA A 14 3.55 -1.11 2.50
N GLY A 15 3.61 -1.04 3.83
CA GLY A 15 3.91 0.19 4.56
C GLY A 15 5.34 0.70 4.30
N ALA A 16 6.32 -0.20 4.18
CA ALA A 16 7.69 0.16 3.82
C ALA A 16 7.79 0.75 2.40
N LEU A 17 7.05 0.19 1.43
CA LEU A 17 6.96 0.74 0.08
C LEU A 17 6.38 2.15 0.12
N GLU A 18 5.25 2.34 0.81
CA GLU A 18 4.60 3.63 0.98
C GLU A 18 5.57 4.69 1.56
N GLY A 19 6.26 4.34 2.65
CA GLY A 19 7.24 5.22 3.29
C GLY A 19 8.44 5.51 2.39
N TYR A 20 8.92 4.53 1.61
CA TYR A 20 10.04 4.73 0.69
C TYR A 20 9.71 5.70 -0.44
N VAL A 21 8.50 5.64 -1.00
CA VAL A 21 8.10 6.50 -2.13
C VAL A 21 7.63 7.88 -1.68
N PHE A 22 7.27 8.05 -0.41
CA PHE A 22 6.79 9.32 0.12
C PHE A 22 7.82 10.44 -0.05
N LYS A 23 7.40 11.54 -0.67
CA LYS A 23 8.22 12.75 -0.95
C LYS A 23 9.47 12.51 -1.80
N LYS A 24 9.56 11.39 -2.53
CA LYS A 24 10.65 11.22 -3.50
C LYS A 24 10.42 12.08 -4.74
N GLU A 25 11.50 12.67 -5.24
CA GLU A 25 11.52 13.46 -6.47
C GLU A 25 11.90 12.64 -7.71
N ASN A 26 12.58 11.51 -7.48
CA ASN A 26 12.95 10.56 -8.51
C ASN A 26 13.07 9.16 -7.91
N VAL A 27 12.69 8.14 -8.68
CA VAL A 27 12.77 6.73 -8.31
C VAL A 27 13.19 5.89 -9.51
N PRO A 28 14.25 5.07 -9.40
CA PRO A 28 14.60 4.14 -10.46
C PRO A 28 13.56 3.01 -10.52
N SER A 29 12.77 2.96 -11.59
CA SER A 29 11.66 2.01 -11.71
C SER A 29 12.06 0.56 -11.52
N LYS A 30 13.27 0.16 -11.96
CA LYS A 30 13.78 -1.21 -11.81
C LYS A 30 13.85 -1.70 -10.36
N GLU A 31 13.99 -0.80 -9.39
CA GLU A 31 14.01 -1.18 -7.97
C GLU A 31 12.64 -1.68 -7.48
N PHE A 32 11.56 -1.38 -8.21
CA PHE A 32 10.21 -1.75 -7.82
C PHE A 32 9.67 -3.01 -8.49
N ASP A 33 10.36 -3.53 -9.51
CA ASP A 33 9.87 -4.72 -10.23
C ASP A 33 9.63 -5.87 -9.25
N ASP A 34 10.66 -6.30 -8.53
CA ASP A 34 10.51 -7.37 -7.56
C ASP A 34 9.60 -6.98 -6.41
N TRP A 35 9.68 -5.74 -5.91
CA TRP A 35 8.91 -5.33 -4.73
C TRP A 35 7.40 -5.33 -4.99
N ILE A 36 6.96 -4.58 -6.01
CA ILE A 36 5.53 -4.40 -6.30
C ILE A 36 4.91 -5.68 -6.85
N TYR A 37 5.63 -6.44 -7.69
CA TYR A 37 5.08 -7.70 -8.19
C TYR A 37 5.06 -8.80 -7.13
N ASN A 38 6.00 -8.81 -6.17
CA ASN A 38 5.91 -9.72 -5.02
C ASN A 38 4.72 -9.35 -4.11
N LEU A 39 4.45 -8.06 -3.88
CA LEU A 39 3.26 -7.62 -3.16
C LEU A 39 1.98 -8.06 -3.89
N LEU A 40 1.89 -7.84 -5.20
CA LEU A 40 0.74 -8.26 -6.00
C LEU A 40 0.52 -9.77 -5.92
N LYS A 41 1.58 -10.55 -6.14
CA LYS A 41 1.53 -12.01 -6.05
C LYS A 41 1.06 -12.47 -4.67
N GLN A 42 1.63 -11.90 -3.60
CA GLN A 42 1.25 -12.27 -2.24
C GLN A 42 -0.21 -11.90 -1.95
N TYR A 43 -0.66 -10.71 -2.35
CA TYR A 43 -2.04 -10.28 -2.22
C TYR A 43 -3.02 -11.27 -2.90
N GLU A 44 -2.69 -11.74 -4.10
CA GLU A 44 -3.51 -12.69 -4.85
C GLU A 44 -3.56 -14.10 -4.21
N THR A 45 -2.54 -14.47 -3.44
CA THR A 45 -2.54 -15.76 -2.72
C THR A 45 -3.45 -15.79 -1.50
N PHE A 46 -3.79 -14.63 -0.93
CA PHE A 46 -4.69 -14.60 0.23
C PHE A 46 -6.14 -14.96 -0.19
N PRO A 47 -6.82 -15.82 0.58
CA PRO A 47 -8.26 -16.03 0.42
C PRO A 47 -9.05 -14.70 0.52
N PRO A 48 -10.20 -14.56 -0.18
CA PRO A 48 -10.99 -13.33 -0.14
C PRO A 48 -11.40 -12.88 1.26
N ASP A 49 -11.83 -13.80 2.11
CA ASP A 49 -12.18 -13.57 3.53
C ASP A 49 -11.00 -13.04 4.33
N ILE A 50 -9.79 -13.52 4.03
CA ILE A 50 -8.57 -13.02 4.67
C ILE A 50 -8.24 -11.60 4.20
N ARG A 51 -8.43 -11.29 2.90
CA ARG A 51 -8.22 -9.95 2.36
C ARG A 51 -9.17 -8.92 2.99
N GLU A 52 -10.43 -9.29 3.20
CA GLU A 52 -11.44 -8.42 3.84
C GLU A 52 -10.98 -7.88 5.20
N HIS A 53 -10.21 -8.67 5.97
CA HIS A 53 -9.71 -8.26 7.29
C HIS A 53 -8.70 -7.10 7.26
N PHE A 54 -8.00 -6.86 6.16
CA PHE A 54 -6.99 -5.81 6.06
C PHE A 54 -7.18 -4.86 4.88
N GLN A 55 -8.18 -5.07 4.03
CA GLN A 55 -8.38 -4.34 2.77
C GLN A 55 -8.46 -2.83 2.98
N GLU A 56 -9.20 -2.36 3.97
CA GLU A 56 -9.35 -0.92 4.21
C GLU A 56 -8.01 -0.23 4.57
N SER A 57 -7.18 -0.88 5.38
CA SER A 57 -5.85 -0.35 5.70
C SER A 57 -4.94 -0.39 4.46
N LEU A 58 -5.04 -1.45 3.66
CA LEU A 58 -4.29 -1.61 2.43
C LEU A 58 -4.65 -0.54 1.38
N ASP A 59 -5.94 -0.26 1.20
CA ASP A 59 -6.45 0.75 0.26
C ASP A 59 -5.86 2.13 0.55
N ARG A 60 -5.75 2.49 1.83
CA ARG A 60 -5.11 3.73 2.28
C ARG A 60 -3.61 3.73 1.99
N THR A 61 -2.89 2.69 2.42
CA THR A 61 -1.43 2.57 2.22
C THR A 61 -1.05 2.58 0.73
N PHE A 62 -1.66 1.72 -0.09
CA PHE A 62 -1.39 1.70 -1.52
C PHE A 62 -1.92 2.93 -2.25
N GLY A 63 -3.04 3.50 -1.81
CA GLY A 63 -3.54 4.75 -2.36
C GLY A 63 -2.56 5.90 -2.20
N ARG A 64 -1.94 6.04 -1.01
CA ARG A 64 -0.89 7.05 -0.79
C ARG A 64 0.36 6.77 -1.61
N ALA A 65 0.78 5.50 -1.69
CA ALA A 65 1.90 5.09 -2.53
C ALA A 65 1.65 5.40 -4.03
N VAL A 66 0.44 5.17 -4.53
CA VAL A 66 0.01 5.48 -5.89
C VAL A 66 0.05 6.99 -6.15
N HIS A 67 -0.41 7.82 -5.20
CA HIS A 67 -0.31 9.28 -5.31
C HIS A 67 1.14 9.78 -5.36
N SER A 68 2.05 9.09 -4.67
CA SER A 68 3.48 9.40 -4.75
C SER A 68 4.11 8.95 -6.07
N LEU A 69 3.75 7.77 -6.59
CA LEU A 69 4.40 7.18 -7.78
C LEU A 69 3.83 7.67 -9.12
N ALA A 70 2.52 7.95 -9.20
CA ALA A 70 1.88 8.31 -10.46
C ALA A 70 2.47 9.58 -11.11
N PRO A 71 2.82 10.66 -10.37
CA PRO A 71 3.50 11.82 -10.95
C PRO A 71 4.93 11.55 -11.43
N LEU A 72 5.62 10.55 -10.83
CA LEU A 72 7.02 10.23 -11.12
C LEU A 72 7.18 9.28 -12.31
N LEU A 73 6.32 8.26 -12.38
CA LEU A 73 6.42 7.18 -13.37
C LEU A 73 5.34 7.28 -14.46
N GLY A 74 4.29 8.06 -14.21
CA GLY A 74 3.08 8.13 -15.03
C GLY A 74 1.98 7.19 -14.54
N SER A 75 0.72 7.64 -14.63
CA SER A 75 -0.45 6.89 -14.12
C SER A 75 -0.67 5.52 -14.77
N ASN A 76 -0.18 5.32 -15.99
CA ASN A 76 -0.29 4.07 -16.74
C ASN A 76 0.96 3.19 -16.62
N HIS A 77 1.95 3.58 -15.81
CA HIS A 77 3.13 2.76 -15.60
C HIS A 77 2.73 1.41 -14.96
N PRO A 78 3.31 0.27 -15.39
CA PRO A 78 2.93 -1.06 -14.90
C PRO A 78 2.86 -1.17 -13.37
N HIS A 79 3.83 -0.58 -12.66
CA HIS A 79 3.85 -0.53 -11.19
C HIS A 79 2.66 0.23 -10.58
N VAL A 80 2.28 1.36 -11.16
CA VAL A 80 1.14 2.16 -10.68
C VAL A 80 -0.16 1.40 -10.92
N VAL A 81 -0.28 0.76 -12.08
CA VAL A 81 -1.43 -0.08 -12.42
C VAL A 81 -1.53 -1.30 -11.49
N ALA A 82 -0.41 -1.95 -11.17
CA ALA A 82 -0.35 -3.09 -10.26
C ALA A 82 -0.77 -2.70 -8.83
N LEU A 83 -0.30 -1.56 -8.31
CA LEU A 83 -0.77 -1.09 -7.00
C LEU A 83 -2.26 -0.76 -7.00
N ARG A 84 -2.75 -0.08 -8.05
CA ARG A 84 -4.17 0.26 -8.19
C ARG A 84 -5.07 -0.98 -8.27
N SER A 85 -4.62 -2.07 -8.87
CA SER A 85 -5.45 -3.29 -9.00
C SER A 85 -5.72 -3.98 -7.64
N MET A 86 -4.87 -3.74 -6.64
CA MET A 86 -5.04 -4.25 -5.28
C MET A 86 -5.95 -3.37 -4.41
N ILE A 87 -6.26 -2.13 -4.85
CA ILE A 87 -7.16 -1.22 -4.15
C ILE A 87 -8.61 -1.59 -4.50
N LYS A 88 -9.47 -1.76 -3.49
CA LYS A 88 -10.89 -2.17 -3.66
C LYS A 88 -11.88 -1.13 -3.15
N GLY A 89 -11.50 -0.33 -2.15
CA GLY A 89 -12.30 0.74 -1.58
C GLY A 89 -11.92 2.12 -2.08
N GLU A 90 -12.25 3.12 -1.27
CA GLU A 90 -11.94 4.51 -1.54
C GLU A 90 -10.44 4.77 -1.44
N MET A 91 -9.91 5.49 -2.43
CA MET A 91 -8.56 5.99 -2.36
C MET A 91 -8.48 7.22 -1.44
N PRO A 92 -7.37 7.39 -0.70
CA PRO A 92 -7.06 8.62 -0.01
C PRO A 92 -7.02 9.80 -1.01
N ALA A 93 -7.25 11.02 -0.51
CA ALA A 93 -7.28 12.22 -1.35
C ALA A 93 -5.89 12.61 -1.87
N SER A 94 -4.83 12.23 -1.15
CA SER A 94 -3.44 12.54 -1.54
C SER A 94 -2.44 11.60 -0.86
N SER A 95 -1.16 11.71 -1.21
CA SER A 95 -0.06 11.03 -0.50
C SER A 95 0.15 11.52 0.93
N HIS A 96 -0.47 12.62 1.35
CA HIS A 96 -0.37 13.19 2.70
C HIS A 96 -1.57 12.84 3.59
N ASP A 97 -2.50 12.01 3.11
CA ASP A 97 -3.73 11.66 3.82
C ASP A 97 -3.48 10.63 4.95
N PHE A 98 -2.89 11.12 6.02
CA PHE A 98 -2.60 10.37 7.24
C PHE A 98 -3.50 10.76 8.41
N ASP A 99 -4.34 11.77 8.25
CA ASP A 99 -5.05 12.39 9.37
C ASP A 99 -6.08 11.43 9.97
N ARG A 100 -6.82 10.70 9.13
CA ARG A 100 -7.70 9.63 9.57
C ARG A 100 -6.96 8.54 10.38
N GLU A 101 -5.76 8.16 9.94
CA GLU A 101 -4.95 7.14 10.64
C GLU A 101 -4.46 7.65 12.01
N LYS A 102 -4.09 8.93 12.09
CA LYS A 102 -3.70 9.57 13.36
C LYS A 102 -4.88 9.65 14.32
N GLU A 103 -6.06 10.04 13.84
CA GLU A 103 -7.29 10.12 14.64
C GLU A 103 -7.71 8.76 15.20
N GLU A 104 -7.69 7.71 14.36
CA GLU A 104 -7.98 6.33 14.78
C GLU A 104 -6.98 5.85 15.85
N LYS A 105 -5.68 6.13 15.67
CA LYS A 105 -4.63 5.78 16.64
C LYS A 105 -4.78 6.56 17.95
N ALA A 106 -5.04 7.86 17.87
CA ALA A 106 -5.26 8.71 19.05
C ALA A 106 -6.46 8.23 19.86
N THR A 107 -7.56 7.84 19.20
CA THR A 107 -8.74 7.31 19.88
C THR A 107 -8.47 5.96 20.55
N LYS A 108 -7.64 5.11 19.95
CA LYS A 108 -7.40 3.74 20.41
C LYS A 108 -6.30 3.62 21.47
N PHE A 109 -5.34 4.53 21.48
CA PHE A 109 -4.13 4.43 22.31
C PHE A 109 -3.77 5.73 23.05
N GLY A 110 -4.56 6.80 22.88
CA GLY A 110 -4.35 8.08 23.54
C GLY A 110 -4.99 8.13 24.92
N ASP A 111 -4.41 7.39 25.87
CA ASP A 111 -4.53 7.64 27.31
C ASP A 111 -3.16 8.09 27.85
#